data_AF-A0A1I1YN93-F1
#
_entry.id   AF-A0A1I1YN93-F1
#
_cell.length_a   1.000
_cell.length_b   1.000
_cell.length_c   1.000
_cell.angle_alpha   90.00
_cell.angle_beta   90.00
_cell.angle_gamma   90.00
#
_symmetry.space_group_name_H-M   'P 1'
#
loop_
_entity.id
_entity.type
_entity.pdbx_description
1 polymer ?
#
loop_
_entity_poly.entity_id
_entity_poly.type
_entity_poly.pdbx_seq_one_letter_code
_entity_poly.pdbx_strand_id
1 'polypeptide(L)'
;MLMHDQYPDGTVRALLATDQVTEATRLALTERLTISPQPPQFFTASEFSLLQAICDRLIPQDERTERIDIAGRIDERLILNKSDGWRYDVMPADGDAYKLGLAGVDEAARLLFLQTFQQLSDELKDEVLKAIQHQEAPGETWQKLPANRFFEELLTEVANTYYCHPLAQEEIGYVGMADVPTWQRIGLNQLEDREPKSTERGAGGMV
;
A
#
# COMPACT_ATOMS: atom_id res chain seq x y z
N MET A 1 -1.15 15.45 -9.85
CA MET A 1 0.17 16.11 -9.75
C MET A 1 1.15 15.04 -10.18
N LEU A 2 1.80 15.21 -11.34
CA LEU A 2 2.70 14.20 -11.91
C LEU A 2 3.83 13.91 -10.93
N MET A 3 3.87 12.73 -10.33
CA MET A 3 5.09 12.24 -9.68
C MET A 3 6.01 11.78 -10.81
N HIS A 4 6.76 12.72 -11.40
CA HIS A 4 7.89 12.31 -12.20
C HIS A 4 8.84 11.53 -11.30
N ASP A 5 9.30 10.36 -11.76
CA ASP A 5 10.23 9.52 -11.02
C ASP A 5 11.44 10.36 -10.57
N GLN A 6 11.41 10.73 -9.28
CA GLN A 6 12.37 11.65 -8.70
C GLN A 6 13.77 11.03 -8.68
N TYR A 7 13.83 9.71 -8.74
CA TYR A 7 15.06 8.92 -8.76
C TYR A 7 15.02 7.95 -9.95
N PRO A 8 16.17 7.64 -10.57
CA PRO A 8 16.20 6.71 -11.69
C PRO A 8 15.72 5.31 -11.33
N ASP A 9 15.00 4.69 -12.27
CA ASP A 9 14.63 3.27 -12.21
C ASP A 9 15.84 2.37 -11.94
N GLY A 10 15.61 1.31 -11.16
CA GLY A 10 16.63 0.31 -10.86
C GLY A 10 17.64 0.72 -9.78
N THR A 11 17.55 1.94 -9.22
CA THR A 11 18.49 2.39 -8.16
C THR A 11 18.45 1.51 -6.91
N VAL A 12 17.26 1.13 -6.46
CA VAL A 12 17.07 0.21 -5.32
C VAL A 12 17.36 -1.23 -5.74
N ARG A 13 16.83 -1.69 -6.88
CA ARG A 13 17.05 -3.07 -7.34
C ARG A 13 18.52 -3.37 -7.64
N ALA A 14 19.31 -2.40 -8.11
CA ALA A 14 20.74 -2.58 -8.35
C ALA A 14 21.50 -2.96 -7.06
N LEU A 15 21.09 -2.45 -5.90
CA LEU A 15 21.71 -2.77 -4.62
C LEU A 15 21.52 -4.24 -4.24
N LEU A 16 20.42 -4.87 -4.67
CA LEU A 16 20.16 -6.30 -4.45
C LEU A 16 21.20 -7.23 -5.10
N ALA A 17 22.04 -6.73 -6.01
CA ALA A 17 23.13 -7.49 -6.63
C ALA A 17 24.49 -7.25 -5.96
N THR A 18 24.57 -6.34 -4.98
CA THR A 18 25.84 -5.95 -4.31
C THR A 18 26.03 -6.70 -3.00
N ASP A 19 27.18 -6.53 -2.34
CA ASP A 19 27.46 -7.01 -0.97
C ASP A 19 26.89 -6.09 0.12
N GLN A 20 26.17 -5.03 -0.27
CA GLN A 20 25.62 -4.03 0.65
C GLN A 20 24.28 -4.41 1.30
N VAL A 21 23.75 -5.57 0.93
CA VAL A 21 22.46 -6.08 1.40
C VAL A 21 22.69 -7.46 2.00
N THR A 22 22.33 -7.66 3.26
CA THR A 22 22.37 -8.97 3.91
C THR A 22 21.54 -10.00 3.14
N GLU A 23 21.89 -11.27 3.30
CA GLU A 23 21.18 -12.35 2.60
C GLU A 23 19.69 -12.42 2.97
N ALA A 24 19.35 -12.21 4.23
CA ALA A 24 17.96 -12.22 4.68
C ALA A 24 17.13 -11.10 4.02
N THR A 25 17.68 -9.88 3.99
CA THR A 25 17.04 -8.73 3.34
C THR A 25 16.94 -8.94 1.82
N ARG A 26 17.99 -9.47 1.19
CA ARG A 26 18.00 -9.78 -0.25
C ARG A 26 16.91 -10.79 -0.61
N LEU A 27 16.79 -11.87 0.17
CA LEU A 27 15.79 -12.91 -0.06
C LEU A 27 14.36 -12.33 0.01
N ALA A 28 14.06 -11.58 1.07
CA ALA A 28 12.73 -10.99 1.26
C ALA A 28 12.34 -10.00 0.15
N LEU A 29 13.29 -9.18 -0.33
CA LEU A 29 13.02 -8.22 -1.41
C LEU A 29 12.95 -8.89 -2.78
N THR A 30 13.77 -9.91 -3.02
CA THR A 30 13.73 -10.70 -4.26
C THR A 30 12.43 -11.49 -4.38
N GLU A 31 11.92 -12.05 -3.27
CA GLU A 31 10.62 -12.72 -3.23
C GLU A 31 9.50 -11.77 -3.67
N ARG A 32 9.45 -10.55 -3.12
CA ARG A 32 8.46 -9.53 -3.51
C ARG A 32 8.53 -9.18 -5.00
N LEU A 33 9.73 -9.10 -5.56
CA LEU A 33 9.94 -8.79 -6.97
C LEU A 33 9.56 -9.92 -7.93
N THR A 34 9.57 -11.17 -7.48
CA THR A 34 9.44 -12.34 -8.36
C THR A 34 8.10 -13.06 -8.21
N ILE A 35 7.33 -12.75 -7.18
CA ILE A 35 6.02 -13.36 -6.94
C ILE A 35 5.00 -12.88 -7.97
N SER A 36 4.49 -13.81 -8.79
CA SER A 36 3.39 -13.50 -9.70
C SER A 36 2.05 -13.39 -8.96
N PRO A 37 1.16 -12.45 -9.34
CA PRO A 37 -0.20 -12.39 -8.83
C PRO A 37 -0.92 -13.73 -8.95
N GLN A 38 -1.62 -14.14 -7.89
CA GLN A 38 -2.38 -15.39 -7.82
C GLN A 38 -3.87 -15.09 -7.66
N PRO A 39 -4.76 -16.03 -8.05
CA PRO A 39 -6.18 -15.93 -7.70
C PRO A 39 -6.38 -15.85 -6.18
N PRO A 40 -7.40 -15.12 -5.69
CA PRO A 40 -7.65 -15.00 -4.26
C PRO A 40 -8.02 -16.36 -3.66
N GLN A 41 -7.56 -16.63 -2.44
CA GLN A 41 -7.93 -17.83 -1.68
C GLN A 41 -8.62 -17.51 -0.35
N PHE A 42 -8.40 -16.34 0.26
CA PHE A 42 -9.17 -15.88 1.42
C PHE A 42 -10.46 -15.18 1.00
N PHE A 43 -10.37 -14.29 0.02
CA PHE A 43 -11.50 -13.58 -0.54
C PHE A 43 -12.22 -14.40 -1.62
N THR A 44 -13.54 -14.24 -1.71
CA THR A 44 -14.26 -14.60 -2.92
C THR A 44 -13.82 -13.69 -4.08
N ALA A 45 -14.04 -14.11 -5.32
CA ALA A 45 -13.69 -13.30 -6.49
C ALA A 45 -14.32 -11.89 -6.46
N SER A 46 -15.55 -11.77 -5.96
CA SER A 46 -16.25 -10.48 -5.84
C SER A 46 -15.65 -9.58 -4.76
N GLU A 47 -15.33 -10.13 -3.59
CA GLU A 47 -14.69 -9.39 -2.49
C GLU A 47 -13.28 -8.94 -2.88
N PHE A 48 -12.53 -9.81 -3.56
CA PHE A 48 -11.18 -9.49 -4.03
C PHE A 48 -11.21 -8.37 -5.06
N SER A 49 -12.13 -8.45 -6.04
CA SER A 49 -12.31 -7.37 -7.03
C SER A 49 -12.73 -6.05 -6.38
N LEU A 50 -13.54 -6.08 -5.31
CA LEU A 50 -13.87 -4.89 -4.53
C LEU A 50 -12.61 -4.32 -3.84
N LEU A 51 -11.83 -5.17 -3.17
CA LEU A 51 -10.60 -4.77 -2.51
C LEU A 51 -9.60 -4.15 -3.50
N GLN A 52 -9.43 -4.75 -4.69
CA GLN A 52 -8.61 -4.18 -5.77
C GLN A 52 -9.07 -2.77 -6.14
N ALA A 53 -10.38 -2.58 -6.36
CA ALA A 53 -10.94 -1.27 -6.69
C ALA A 53 -10.72 -0.24 -5.56
N ILE A 54 -10.75 -0.65 -4.30
CA ILE A 54 -10.44 0.24 -3.17
C ILE A 54 -8.95 0.56 -3.14
N CYS A 55 -8.06 -0.43 -3.27
CA CYS A 55 -6.61 -0.24 -3.32
C CYS A 55 -6.20 0.73 -4.44
N ASP A 56 -6.81 0.60 -5.63
CA ASP A 56 -6.55 1.49 -6.78
C ASP A 56 -6.98 2.94 -6.53
N ARG A 57 -7.90 3.19 -5.60
CA ARG A 57 -8.25 4.55 -5.15
C ARG A 57 -7.34 5.07 -4.06
N LEU A 58 -6.93 4.21 -3.12
CA LEU A 58 -6.06 4.59 -2.00
C LEU A 58 -4.62 4.85 -2.43
N ILE A 59 -4.07 4.01 -3.31
CA ILE A 59 -2.75 4.17 -3.93
C ILE A 59 -2.90 3.92 -5.44
N PRO A 60 -3.20 4.96 -6.22
CA PRO A 60 -3.25 4.86 -7.67
C PRO A 60 -1.90 4.46 -8.27
N GLN A 61 -1.92 3.52 -9.21
CA GLN A 61 -0.72 2.98 -9.86
C GLN A 61 -0.79 3.11 -11.39
N ASP A 62 -1.59 4.04 -11.91
CA ASP A 62 -1.91 4.13 -13.35
C ASP A 62 -0.72 4.58 -14.21
N GLU A 63 0.25 5.26 -13.60
CA GLU A 63 1.48 5.70 -14.26
C GLU A 63 2.56 4.60 -14.26
N ARG A 64 2.35 3.48 -13.54
CA ARG A 64 3.35 2.41 -13.41
C ARG A 64 3.30 1.42 -14.58
N THR A 65 4.48 1.07 -15.09
CA THR A 65 4.62 -0.03 -16.07
C THR A 65 4.36 -1.40 -15.43
N GLU A 66 4.79 -1.57 -14.18
CA GLU A 66 4.58 -2.79 -13.39
C GLU A 66 3.83 -2.42 -12.10
N ARG A 67 2.60 -2.95 -11.97
CA ARG A 67 1.74 -2.74 -10.80
C ARG A 67 2.12 -3.70 -9.68
N ILE A 68 2.15 -3.19 -8.46
CA ILE A 68 2.30 -3.96 -7.23
C ILE A 68 0.92 -4.54 -6.85
N ASP A 69 0.85 -5.85 -6.69
CA ASP A 69 -0.38 -6.56 -6.29
C ASP A 69 -0.66 -6.43 -4.80
N ILE A 70 -1.20 -5.27 -4.40
CA ILE A 70 -1.51 -4.95 -3.01
C ILE A 70 -2.59 -5.90 -2.46
N ALA A 71 -3.69 -6.06 -3.19
CA ALA A 71 -4.82 -6.88 -2.74
C ALA A 71 -4.41 -8.36 -2.58
N GLY A 72 -3.59 -8.91 -3.47
CA GLY A 72 -3.08 -10.29 -3.36
C GLY A 72 -2.21 -10.51 -2.13
N ARG A 73 -1.43 -9.50 -1.70
CA ARG A 73 -0.62 -9.59 -0.47
C ARG A 73 -1.49 -9.53 0.79
N ILE A 74 -2.55 -8.74 0.78
CA ILE A 74 -3.55 -8.72 1.86
C ILE A 74 -4.25 -10.08 1.95
N ASP A 75 -4.70 -10.64 0.82
CA ASP A 75 -5.31 -11.98 0.74
C ASP A 75 -4.38 -13.05 1.35
N GLU A 76 -3.12 -13.10 0.91
CA GLU A 76 -2.12 -14.05 1.41
C GLU A 76 -1.86 -13.90 2.92
N ARG A 77 -1.73 -12.66 3.41
CA ARG A 77 -1.53 -12.40 4.84
C ARG A 77 -2.67 -12.99 5.67
N LEU A 78 -3.91 -12.77 5.22
CA LEU A 78 -5.12 -13.25 5.89
C LEU A 78 -5.24 -14.77 5.86
N ILE A 79 -4.82 -15.45 4.77
CA ILE A 79 -4.70 -16.92 4.72
C ILE A 79 -3.72 -17.42 5.79
N LEU A 80 -2.55 -16.78 5.88
CA LEU A 80 -1.50 -17.16 6.82
C LEU A 80 -1.80 -16.73 8.26
N ASN A 81 -2.91 -16.01 8.50
CA ASN A 81 -3.30 -15.46 9.78
C ASN A 81 -2.17 -14.67 10.47
N LYS A 82 -1.40 -13.91 9.68
CA LYS A 82 -0.33 -13.04 10.19
C LYS A 82 -0.93 -11.70 10.62
N SER A 83 -0.60 -11.24 11.82
CA SER A 83 -0.94 -9.88 12.30
C SER A 83 0.31 -9.13 12.78
N ASP A 84 0.17 -7.83 12.99
CA ASP A 84 1.21 -6.95 13.54
C ASP A 84 1.31 -7.03 15.08
N GLY A 85 0.47 -7.85 15.71
CA GLY A 85 0.49 -8.11 17.15
C GLY A 85 -0.35 -7.16 18.00
N TRP A 86 -1.13 -6.25 17.41
CA TRP A 86 -2.09 -5.43 18.14
C TRP A 86 -3.40 -5.27 17.35
N ARG A 87 -4.42 -4.71 18.00
CA ARG A 87 -5.70 -4.32 17.39
C ARG A 87 -6.46 -3.41 18.34
N TYR A 88 -7.21 -2.43 17.83
CA TYR A 88 -8.20 -1.70 18.62
C TYR A 88 -9.21 -2.63 19.31
N ASP A 89 -9.47 -2.41 20.60
CA ASP A 89 -10.39 -3.24 21.40
C ASP A 89 -11.82 -3.30 20.82
N VAL A 90 -12.26 -2.24 20.15
CA VAL A 90 -13.56 -2.14 19.46
C VAL A 90 -13.63 -2.84 18.10
N MET A 91 -12.51 -3.35 17.57
CA MET A 91 -12.46 -4.01 16.26
C MET A 91 -12.51 -5.54 16.39
N PRO A 92 -13.17 -6.26 15.46
CA PRO A 92 -13.10 -7.72 15.40
C PRO A 92 -11.75 -8.18 14.83
N ALA A 93 -11.47 -9.49 14.83
CA ALA A 93 -10.26 -10.03 14.21
C ALA A 93 -10.16 -9.64 12.72
N ASP A 94 -8.95 -9.48 12.20
CA ASP A 94 -8.68 -8.90 10.89
C ASP A 94 -9.52 -9.51 9.76
N GLY A 95 -9.61 -10.84 9.71
CA GLY A 95 -10.41 -11.53 8.70
C GLY A 95 -11.88 -11.10 8.72
N ASP A 96 -12.50 -11.04 9.90
CA ASP A 96 -13.88 -10.59 10.08
C ASP A 96 -14.01 -9.09 9.79
N ALA A 97 -13.01 -8.28 10.20
CA ALA A 97 -12.97 -6.85 9.92
C ALA A 97 -12.96 -6.57 8.41
N TYR A 98 -12.17 -7.31 7.64
CA TYR A 98 -12.12 -7.20 6.18
C TYR A 98 -13.43 -7.62 5.53
N LYS A 99 -14.01 -8.76 5.91
CA LYS A 99 -15.29 -9.23 5.35
C LYS A 99 -16.42 -8.22 5.62
N LEU A 100 -16.53 -7.75 6.86
CA LEU A 100 -17.53 -6.75 7.26
C LEU A 100 -17.26 -5.41 6.56
N GLY A 101 -16.02 -4.92 6.60
CA GLY A 101 -15.67 -3.63 6.02
C GLY A 101 -15.90 -3.57 4.51
N LEU A 102 -15.55 -4.62 3.76
CA LEU A 102 -15.85 -4.71 2.32
C LEU A 102 -17.36 -4.73 2.06
N ALA A 103 -18.14 -5.48 2.84
CA ALA A 103 -19.60 -5.45 2.74
C ALA A 103 -20.17 -4.05 3.04
N GLY A 104 -19.62 -3.36 4.03
CA GLY A 104 -20.00 -1.99 4.40
C GLY A 104 -19.67 -0.95 3.33
N VAL A 105 -18.54 -1.09 2.63
CA VAL A 105 -18.17 -0.20 1.50
C VAL A 105 -19.20 -0.31 0.39
N ASP A 106 -19.56 -1.54 0.02
CA ASP A 106 -20.49 -1.80 -1.07
C ASP A 106 -21.95 -1.50 -0.69
N GLU A 107 -22.32 -1.68 0.59
CA GLU A 107 -23.58 -1.19 1.16
C GLU A 107 -23.69 0.34 1.07
N ALA A 108 -22.65 1.06 1.52
CA ALA A 108 -22.61 2.52 1.47
C ALA A 108 -22.71 3.05 0.03
N ALA A 109 -22.00 2.43 -0.92
CA ALA A 109 -22.09 2.75 -2.35
C ALA A 109 -23.53 2.63 -2.87
N ARG A 110 -24.22 1.53 -2.53
CA ARG A 110 -25.62 1.32 -2.94
C ARG A 110 -26.57 2.33 -2.31
N LEU A 111 -26.40 2.66 -1.03
CA LEU A 111 -27.28 3.59 -0.33
C LEU A 111 -27.11 5.03 -0.81
N LEU A 112 -25.88 5.44 -1.12
CA LEU A 112 -25.58 6.80 -1.59
C LEU A 112 -25.90 6.98 -3.08
N PHE A 113 -25.63 5.96 -3.91
CA PHE A 113 -25.57 6.12 -5.37
C PHE A 113 -26.32 5.03 -6.17
N LEU A 114 -27.04 4.12 -5.51
CA LEU A 114 -27.84 3.04 -6.11
C LEU A 114 -27.04 2.10 -7.04
N GLN A 115 -25.72 2.00 -6.85
CA GLN A 115 -24.80 1.18 -7.64
C GLN A 115 -23.82 0.45 -6.72
N THR A 116 -23.20 -0.64 -7.20
CA THR A 116 -22.10 -1.26 -6.45
C THR A 116 -20.86 -0.37 -6.52
N PHE A 117 -19.95 -0.50 -5.55
CA PHE A 117 -18.76 0.37 -5.49
C PHE A 117 -17.92 0.31 -6.77
N GLN A 118 -17.76 -0.87 -7.37
CA GLN A 118 -16.98 -1.07 -8.60
C GLN A 118 -17.61 -0.40 -9.84
N GLN A 119 -18.92 -0.13 -9.82
CA GLN A 119 -19.64 0.52 -10.92
C GLN A 119 -19.59 2.05 -10.86
N LEU A 120 -19.17 2.62 -9.72
CA LEU A 120 -19.07 4.05 -9.54
C LEU A 120 -17.93 4.65 -10.38
N SER A 121 -18.04 5.94 -10.72
CA SER A 121 -16.88 6.71 -11.20
C SER A 121 -15.85 6.87 -10.08
N ASP A 122 -14.60 7.18 -10.43
CA ASP A 122 -13.54 7.29 -9.43
C ASP A 122 -13.79 8.41 -8.42
N GLU A 123 -14.45 9.50 -8.84
CA GLU A 123 -14.88 10.58 -7.94
C GLU A 123 -15.91 10.09 -6.93
N LEU A 124 -16.90 9.30 -7.37
CA LEU A 124 -17.92 8.75 -6.48
C LEU A 124 -17.36 7.66 -5.56
N LYS A 125 -16.39 6.87 -6.01
CA LYS A 125 -15.64 5.95 -5.14
C LYS A 125 -14.94 6.73 -4.03
N ASP A 126 -14.30 7.85 -4.35
CA ASP A 126 -13.65 8.71 -3.37
C ASP A 126 -14.64 9.30 -2.37
N GLU A 127 -15.85 9.68 -2.81
CA GLU A 127 -16.91 10.16 -1.91
C GLU A 127 -17.33 9.07 -0.91
N VAL A 128 -17.51 7.83 -1.35
CA VAL A 128 -17.79 6.70 -0.45
C VAL A 128 -16.64 6.51 0.55
N LEU A 129 -15.39 6.45 0.07
CA LEU A 129 -14.22 6.23 0.93
C LEU A 129 -14.03 7.36 1.96
N LYS A 130 -14.27 8.62 1.57
CA LYS A 130 -14.25 9.77 2.49
C LYS A 130 -15.35 9.66 3.55
N ALA A 131 -16.57 9.28 3.17
CA ALA A 131 -17.64 9.07 4.14
C ALA A 131 -17.28 8.00 5.18
N ILE A 132 -16.62 6.91 4.76
CA ILE A 132 -16.14 5.86 5.67
C ILE A 132 -15.03 6.41 6.58
N GLN A 133 -14.05 7.13 6.01
CA GLN A 133 -12.97 7.78 6.75
C GLN A 133 -13.50 8.72 7.85
N HIS A 134 -14.57 9.47 7.56
CA HIS A 134 -15.18 10.44 8.48
C HIS A 134 -16.20 9.84 9.45
N GLN A 135 -16.44 8.52 9.43
CA GLN A 135 -17.50 7.86 10.22
C GLN A 135 -18.93 8.35 9.86
N GLU A 136 -19.13 8.75 8.60
CA GLU A 136 -20.39 9.29 8.07
C GLU A 136 -21.07 8.37 7.05
N ALA A 137 -20.41 7.27 6.66
CA ALA A 137 -20.96 6.33 5.68
C ALA A 137 -22.27 5.67 6.17
N PRO A 138 -23.32 5.63 5.34
CA PRO A 138 -24.56 4.96 5.69
C PRO A 138 -24.40 3.43 5.59
N GLY A 139 -25.25 2.69 6.31
CA GLY A 139 -25.29 1.23 6.27
C GLY A 139 -25.41 0.62 7.66
N GLU A 140 -26.13 -0.50 7.76
CA GLU A 140 -26.24 -1.23 9.03
C GLU A 140 -24.91 -1.88 9.43
N THR A 141 -24.04 -2.15 8.47
CA THR A 141 -22.71 -2.73 8.72
C THR A 141 -21.86 -1.81 9.61
N TRP A 142 -21.91 -0.49 9.38
CA TRP A 142 -21.14 0.50 10.15
C TRP A 142 -21.67 0.74 11.57
N GLN A 143 -22.84 0.18 11.92
CA GLN A 143 -23.32 0.14 13.30
C GLN A 143 -22.62 -0.97 14.11
N LYS A 144 -22.02 -1.95 13.43
CA LYS A 144 -21.34 -3.11 14.03
C LYS A 144 -19.83 -3.01 13.93
N LEU A 145 -19.32 -2.21 12.99
CA LEU A 145 -17.91 -2.01 12.73
C LEU A 145 -17.62 -0.50 12.69
N PRO A 146 -16.71 0.03 13.52
CA PRO A 146 -16.29 1.42 13.42
C PRO A 146 -15.63 1.68 12.05
N ALA A 147 -16.32 2.43 11.19
CA ALA A 147 -15.93 2.70 9.82
C ALA A 147 -14.58 3.41 9.72
N ASN A 148 -14.34 4.41 10.57
CA ASN A 148 -13.08 5.14 10.60
C ASN A 148 -11.89 4.26 11.00
N ARG A 149 -12.07 3.34 11.95
CA ARG A 149 -11.03 2.39 12.37
C ARG A 149 -10.76 1.37 11.28
N PHE A 150 -11.80 0.84 10.64
CA PHE A 150 -11.62 -0.02 9.48
C PHE A 150 -10.84 0.68 8.36
N PHE A 151 -11.17 1.94 8.06
CA PHE A 151 -10.46 2.73 7.06
C PHE A 151 -9.00 2.97 7.43
N GLU A 152 -8.71 3.30 8.69
CA GLU A 152 -7.35 3.50 9.21
C GLU A 152 -6.49 2.24 9.06
N GLU A 153 -7.01 1.08 9.48
CA GLU A 153 -6.32 -0.22 9.34
C GLU A 153 -6.08 -0.56 7.86
N LEU A 154 -7.11 -0.42 7.01
CA LEU A 154 -7.00 -0.69 5.58
C LEU A 154 -5.96 0.22 4.90
N LEU A 155 -6.00 1.52 5.16
CA LEU A 155 -5.05 2.48 4.58
C LEU A 155 -3.63 2.18 5.05
N THR A 156 -3.45 1.84 6.31
CA THR A 156 -2.15 1.46 6.88
C THR A 156 -1.62 0.20 6.21
N GLU A 157 -2.44 -0.84 6.06
CA GLU A 157 -2.04 -2.09 5.42
C GLU A 157 -1.71 -1.89 3.93
N VAL A 158 -2.52 -1.12 3.21
CA VAL A 158 -2.29 -0.76 1.79
C VAL A 158 -0.98 0.01 1.62
N ALA A 159 -0.74 1.04 2.43
CA ALA A 159 0.49 1.83 2.38
C ALA A 159 1.73 1.01 2.74
N ASN A 160 1.64 0.18 3.79
CA ASN A 160 2.73 -0.69 4.19
C ASN A 160 3.08 -1.70 3.09
N THR A 161 2.06 -2.37 2.55
CA THR A 161 2.23 -3.34 1.47
C THR A 161 2.89 -2.72 0.24
N TYR A 162 2.48 -1.50 -0.12
CA TYR A 162 3.05 -0.76 -1.23
C TYR A 162 4.52 -0.37 -0.98
N TYR A 163 4.81 0.38 0.08
CA TYR A 163 6.16 0.91 0.35
C TYR A 163 7.16 -0.13 0.87
N CYS A 164 6.72 -1.35 1.21
CA CYS A 164 7.61 -2.49 1.43
C CYS A 164 8.12 -3.13 0.13
N HIS A 165 7.56 -2.76 -1.02
CA HIS A 165 7.93 -3.30 -2.32
C HIS A 165 9.12 -2.53 -2.92
N PRO A 166 10.16 -3.21 -3.45
CA PRO A 166 11.33 -2.52 -4.01
C PRO A 166 10.98 -1.53 -5.12
N LEU A 167 9.97 -1.84 -5.94
CA LEU A 167 9.51 -0.93 -6.99
C LEU A 167 8.95 0.41 -6.47
N ALA A 168 8.30 0.42 -5.31
CA ALA A 168 7.79 1.66 -4.69
C ALA A 168 8.93 2.40 -3.98
N GLN A 169 9.90 1.67 -3.44
CA GLN A 169 11.08 2.26 -2.81
C GLN A 169 11.96 3.01 -3.82
N GLU A 170 12.00 2.57 -5.08
CA GLU A 170 12.66 3.30 -6.19
C GLU A 170 12.06 4.69 -6.39
N GLU A 171 10.74 4.82 -6.36
CA GLU A 171 10.02 6.10 -6.57
C GLU A 171 10.49 7.18 -5.59
N ILE A 172 10.76 6.78 -4.34
CA ILE A 172 11.14 7.69 -3.24
C ILE A 172 12.64 7.67 -2.95
N GLY A 173 13.44 6.93 -3.73
CA GLY A 173 14.89 6.81 -3.54
C GLY A 173 15.30 6.16 -2.22
N TYR A 174 14.41 5.34 -1.63
CA TYR A 174 14.66 4.72 -0.34
C TYR A 174 15.62 3.55 -0.48
N VAL A 175 16.81 3.67 0.11
CA VAL A 175 17.84 2.61 0.09
C VAL A 175 18.16 2.02 1.47
N GLY A 176 17.25 2.16 2.43
CA GLY A 176 17.46 1.68 3.81
C GLY A 176 17.67 0.17 3.95
N MET A 177 17.34 -0.61 2.91
CA MET A 177 17.63 -2.04 2.82
C MET A 177 19.11 -2.37 2.60
N ALA A 178 19.93 -1.40 2.19
CA ALA A 178 21.38 -1.55 2.15
C ALA A 178 21.93 -1.50 3.59
N ASP A 179 21.68 -2.57 4.32
CA ASP A 179 21.93 -2.73 5.75
C ASP A 179 23.40 -3.05 6.07
N VAL A 180 24.26 -3.22 5.05
CA VAL A 180 25.70 -3.46 5.17
C VAL A 180 26.48 -2.58 4.19
N PRO A 181 27.61 -1.95 4.56
CA PRO A 181 28.03 -1.69 5.93
C PRO A 181 26.99 -0.82 6.67
N THR A 182 27.16 -0.69 7.99
CA THR A 182 26.34 0.21 8.82
C THR A 182 26.44 1.65 8.32
N TRP A 183 25.31 2.36 8.33
CA TRP A 183 25.22 3.80 8.02
C TRP A 183 26.13 4.62 8.93
N GLN A 184 27.02 5.44 8.34
CA GLN A 184 28.00 6.28 9.04
C GLN A 184 27.65 7.76 9.00
N ARG A 185 26.99 8.21 7.93
CA ARG A 185 26.57 9.60 7.74
C ARG A 185 25.23 9.84 8.46
N ILE A 186 25.29 10.47 9.64
CA ILE A 186 24.12 10.72 10.51
C ILE A 186 23.67 12.19 10.53
N GLY A 187 24.36 13.07 9.80
CA GLY A 187 23.99 14.48 9.70
C GLY A 187 22.84 14.72 8.71
N LEU A 188 22.12 15.81 8.90
CA LEU A 188 21.07 16.25 7.96
C LEU A 188 21.66 16.40 6.55
N ASN A 189 20.98 15.80 5.56
CA ASN A 189 21.37 15.80 4.15
C ASN A 189 22.78 15.24 3.86
N GLN A 190 23.34 14.43 4.77
CA GLN A 190 24.58 13.70 4.51
C GLN A 190 24.24 12.33 3.91
N LEU A 191 24.09 12.29 2.59
CA LEU A 191 23.82 11.05 1.86
C LEU A 191 25.07 10.17 1.80
N GLU A 192 24.97 8.86 2.04
CA GLU A 192 25.97 7.85 1.72
C GLU A 192 26.17 7.72 0.21
N ASP A 193 27.30 7.15 -0.20
CA ASP A 193 27.60 7.00 -1.64
C ASP A 193 26.64 6.04 -2.37
N ARG A 194 25.96 5.18 -1.61
CA ARG A 194 24.93 4.24 -2.07
C ARG A 194 23.53 4.86 -2.17
N GLU A 195 23.33 6.07 -1.67
CA GLU A 195 22.05 6.76 -1.77
C GLU A 195 21.88 7.42 -3.15
N PRO A 196 20.73 7.23 -3.81
CA PRO A 196 20.49 7.79 -5.12
C PRO A 196 20.36 9.31 -5.02
N LYS A 197 20.76 10.01 -6.09
CA LYS A 197 20.60 11.47 -6.22
C LYS A 197 19.37 11.76 -7.05
N SER A 198 18.56 12.73 -6.62
CA SER A 198 17.38 13.14 -7.35
C SER A 198 17.73 13.65 -8.75
N THR A 199 16.86 13.36 -9.72
CA THR A 199 17.00 13.79 -11.12
C THR A 199 16.74 15.30 -11.29
N GLU A 200 16.07 15.94 -10.34
CA GLU A 200 15.93 17.39 -10.29
C GLU A 200 17.23 18.08 -9.89
N ARG A 201 17.92 18.67 -10.87
CA ARG A 201 18.92 19.71 -10.66
C ARG A 201 18.33 21.09 -11.00
N GLY A 202 18.08 21.91 -9.98
CA GLY A 202 18.28 23.37 -10.06
C GLY A 202 17.05 24.27 -9.94
N ALA A 203 16.78 24.75 -8.71
CA ALA A 203 16.21 26.08 -8.48
C ALA A 203 16.86 26.74 -7.26
N GLY A 204 18.00 27.41 -7.49
CA GLY A 204 18.65 28.42 -6.62
C GLY A 204 19.34 27.88 -5.36
N GLY A 205 20.59 28.17 -5.03
CA GLY A 205 21.51 29.23 -5.42
C GLY A 205 22.51 29.38 -4.26
N MET A 206 23.78 29.50 -4.59
CA MET A 206 24.91 29.71 -3.69
C MET A 206 24.90 31.16 -3.16
N VAL A 207 25.09 31.34 -1.84
CA VAL A 207 25.31 32.62 -1.09
C VAL A 207 24.20 33.68 -1.17
#